data_AF-A0A317EHA1-F1
#
_entry.id   AF-A0A317EHA1-F1
#
_cell.length_a   1.000
_cell.length_b   1.000
_cell.length_c   1.000
_cell.angle_alpha   90.00
_cell.angle_beta   90.00
_cell.angle_gamma   90.00
#
_symmetry.space_group_name_H-M   'P 1'
#
loop_
_entity.id
_entity.type
_entity.pdbx_description
1 polymer ?
#
loop_
_entity_poly.entity_id
_entity_poly.type
_entity_poly.pdbx_seq_one_letter_code
_entity_poly.pdbx_strand_id
1 'polypeptide(L)'
;MATKTFSDLTVGAPTPVGDEVFPIWQDGASKKLTRAQLLDLLDLVIGSDIQGFDADLSAIAALGDGLPRRAAAAWSALPYEEGTWTPSPTFTTAGDLAITSNTLAGKYQRLGNRVKATLDGNFTPTWTTASGSFVINGLPFVTGSVIGGGHIQSINARFVGYTGTPVARVSPSNSFILLQTNIAGASTATMTVANLSSGFAHTINLAVEYWI
;
A
#
# COMPACT_ATOMS: atom_id res chain seq x y z
N MET A 1 7.07 -47.83 -29.06
CA MET A 1 8.54 -47.95 -28.98
C MET A 1 8.89 -49.41 -28.87
N ALA A 2 9.79 -49.91 -29.72
CA ALA A 2 10.35 -51.24 -29.54
C ALA A 2 11.23 -51.24 -28.28
N THR A 3 11.23 -52.32 -27.50
CA THR A 3 12.11 -52.42 -26.32
C THR A 3 13.55 -52.51 -26.80
N LYS A 4 14.31 -51.41 -26.64
CA LYS A 4 15.77 -51.42 -26.83
C LYS A 4 16.43 -51.99 -25.59
N THR A 5 17.39 -52.86 -25.80
CA THR A 5 18.19 -53.52 -24.76
C THR A 5 19.65 -53.15 -24.96
N PHE A 6 20.47 -53.27 -23.91
CA PHE A 6 21.91 -53.04 -24.03
C PHE A 6 22.55 -53.95 -25.09
N SER A 7 21.96 -55.11 -25.39
CA SER A 7 22.38 -56.03 -26.47
C SER A 7 22.25 -55.44 -27.87
N ASP A 8 21.49 -54.37 -28.08
CA ASP A 8 21.31 -53.73 -29.40
C ASP A 8 22.44 -52.75 -29.76
N LEU A 9 23.41 -52.55 -28.84
CA LEU A 9 24.59 -51.73 -29.05
C LEU A 9 25.57 -52.38 -30.04
N THR A 10 25.72 -51.80 -31.23
CA THR A 10 26.78 -52.18 -32.16
C THR A 10 28.06 -51.39 -31.83
N VAL A 11 29.08 -52.08 -31.30
CA VAL A 11 30.36 -51.46 -30.92
C VAL A 11 31.15 -51.12 -32.19
N GLY A 12 31.12 -49.86 -32.59
CA GLY A 12 31.94 -49.34 -33.68
C GLY A 12 33.44 -49.28 -33.32
N ALA A 13 34.29 -49.28 -34.35
CA ALA A 13 35.75 -49.17 -34.27
C ALA A 13 36.25 -48.07 -33.29
N PRO A 14 37.48 -48.19 -32.74
CA PRO A 14 38.01 -47.24 -31.75
C PRO A 14 37.88 -45.80 -32.23
N THR A 15 37.29 -44.95 -31.39
CA THR A 15 36.96 -43.57 -31.73
C THR A 15 38.19 -42.68 -31.94
N PRO A 16 38.12 -41.67 -32.83
CA PRO A 16 39.14 -40.64 -32.97
C PRO A 16 39.41 -39.92 -31.63
N VAL A 17 40.64 -39.45 -31.46
CA VAL A 17 41.06 -38.66 -30.29
C VAL A 17 40.24 -37.38 -30.23
N GLY A 18 39.42 -37.20 -29.19
CA GLY A 18 38.68 -35.96 -28.92
C GLY A 18 37.19 -36.11 -28.62
N ASP A 19 36.59 -37.28 -28.89
CA ASP A 19 35.19 -37.52 -28.55
C ASP A 19 34.99 -37.83 -27.05
N GLU A 20 33.91 -37.32 -26.46
CA GLU A 20 33.46 -37.75 -25.12
C GLU A 20 33.01 -39.21 -25.18
N VAL A 21 33.68 -40.06 -24.39
CA VAL A 21 33.45 -41.49 -24.35
C VAL A 21 33.00 -41.91 -22.95
N PHE A 22 31.85 -42.58 -22.86
CA PHE A 22 31.32 -43.11 -21.61
C PHE A 22 31.68 -44.60 -21.47
N PRO A 23 32.38 -45.02 -20.41
CA PRO A 23 32.67 -46.42 -20.17
C PRO A 23 31.40 -47.15 -19.73
N ILE A 24 31.16 -48.32 -20.31
CA ILE A 24 30.07 -49.22 -19.93
C ILE A 24 30.63 -50.62 -19.70
N TRP A 25 29.90 -51.43 -18.94
CA TRP A 25 30.24 -52.84 -18.74
C TRP A 25 29.19 -53.72 -19.43
N GLN A 26 29.63 -54.52 -20.39
CA GLN A 26 28.74 -55.35 -21.22
C GLN A 26 29.45 -56.64 -21.60
N ASP A 27 28.75 -57.78 -21.52
CA ASP A 27 29.25 -59.11 -21.88
C ASP A 27 30.58 -59.49 -21.21
N GLY A 28 30.77 -59.08 -19.94
CA GLY A 28 31.99 -59.39 -19.20
C GLY A 28 33.19 -58.48 -19.50
N ALA A 29 33.03 -57.46 -20.34
CA ALA A 29 34.11 -56.55 -20.74
C ALA A 29 33.73 -55.05 -20.59
N SER A 30 34.75 -54.22 -20.36
CA SER A 30 34.60 -52.76 -20.43
C SER A 30 34.58 -52.31 -21.88
N LYS A 31 33.46 -51.70 -22.29
CA LYS A 31 33.28 -51.09 -23.61
C LYS A 31 33.18 -49.57 -23.48
N LYS A 32 33.30 -48.88 -24.61
CA LYS A 32 33.34 -47.43 -24.72
C LYS A 32 32.25 -47.00 -25.69
N LEU A 33 31.32 -46.16 -25.25
CA LEU A 33 30.29 -45.58 -26.11
C LEU A 33 30.59 -44.11 -26.40
N THR A 34 30.38 -43.70 -27.64
CA THR A 34 30.36 -42.29 -28.01
C THR A 34 29.05 -41.64 -27.58
N ARG A 35 29.06 -40.32 -27.45
CA ARG A 35 27.83 -39.52 -27.26
C ARG A 35 26.75 -39.87 -28.29
N ALA A 36 27.10 -40.06 -29.56
CA ALA A 36 26.13 -40.39 -30.61
C ALA A 36 25.48 -41.76 -30.43
N GLN A 37 26.26 -42.77 -30.01
CA GLN A 37 25.73 -44.12 -29.74
C GLN A 37 24.80 -44.14 -28.52
N LEU A 38 25.09 -43.32 -27.50
CA LEU A 38 24.25 -43.20 -26.32
C LEU A 38 22.90 -42.55 -26.64
N LEU A 39 22.91 -41.48 -27.46
CA LEU A 39 21.70 -40.80 -27.92
C LEU A 39 20.80 -41.75 -28.73
N ASP A 40 21.38 -42.54 -29.63
CA ASP A 40 20.64 -43.53 -30.43
C ASP A 40 20.08 -44.68 -29.56
N LEU A 41 20.84 -45.18 -28.58
CA LEU A 41 20.34 -46.21 -27.65
C LEU A 41 19.14 -45.71 -26.84
N LEU A 42 19.19 -44.47 -26.39
CA LEU A 42 18.16 -43.87 -25.53
C LEU A 42 17.00 -43.24 -26.32
N ASP A 43 17.04 -43.33 -27.66
CA ASP A 43 16.12 -42.61 -28.56
C ASP A 43 16.06 -41.10 -28.26
N LEU A 44 17.18 -40.54 -27.77
CA LEU A 44 17.28 -39.14 -27.39
C LEU A 44 17.82 -38.30 -28.56
N VAL A 45 17.02 -37.37 -29.07
CA VAL A 45 17.40 -36.41 -30.10
C VAL A 45 17.52 -35.03 -29.47
N ILE A 46 18.77 -34.56 -29.38
CA ILE A 46 19.09 -33.23 -28.86
C ILE A 46 18.47 -32.19 -29.77
N GLY A 47 17.64 -31.33 -29.18
CA GLY A 47 16.92 -30.31 -29.91
C GLY A 47 15.59 -30.77 -30.52
N SER A 48 15.08 -31.98 -30.33
CA SER A 48 13.64 -32.27 -30.52
C SER A 48 12.96 -32.70 -29.23
N ASP A 49 13.67 -33.43 -28.37
CA ASP A 49 13.10 -33.94 -27.12
C ASP A 49 13.02 -32.86 -26.04
N ILE A 50 13.82 -31.80 -26.20
CA ILE A 50 13.74 -30.57 -25.38
C ILE A 50 12.81 -29.53 -26.04
N GLN A 51 12.54 -29.64 -27.35
CA GLN A 51 11.70 -28.69 -28.09
C GLN A 51 10.24 -28.66 -27.63
N GLY A 52 9.76 -29.72 -26.96
CA GLY A 52 8.45 -29.70 -26.31
C GLY A 52 8.30 -28.56 -25.29
N PHE A 53 9.41 -28.15 -24.67
CA PHE A 53 9.46 -27.03 -23.73
C PHE A 53 9.82 -25.70 -24.39
N ASP A 54 10.24 -25.66 -25.65
CA ASP A 54 10.58 -24.42 -26.34
C ASP A 54 9.34 -23.53 -26.54
N ALA A 55 8.17 -24.15 -26.74
CA ALA A 55 6.90 -23.43 -26.81
C ALA A 55 6.53 -22.79 -25.46
N ASP A 56 6.69 -23.54 -24.36
CA ASP A 56 6.44 -23.06 -23.01
C ASP A 56 7.46 -21.99 -22.61
N LEU A 57 8.73 -22.17 -22.96
CA LEU A 57 9.81 -21.22 -22.71
C LEU A 57 9.61 -19.93 -23.51
N SER A 58 9.17 -20.03 -24.76
CA SER A 58 8.78 -18.90 -25.60
C SER A 58 7.56 -18.17 -25.00
N ALA A 59 6.57 -18.91 -24.50
CA ALA A 59 5.41 -18.33 -23.81
C ALA A 59 5.81 -17.62 -22.50
N ILE A 60 6.72 -18.20 -21.71
CA ILE A 60 7.25 -17.61 -20.47
C ILE A 60 8.14 -16.39 -20.77
N ALA A 61 9.00 -16.46 -21.79
CA ALA A 61 9.79 -15.31 -22.25
C ALA A 61 8.88 -14.18 -22.76
N ALA A 62 7.79 -14.52 -23.45
CA ALA A 62 6.75 -13.58 -23.84
C ALA A 62 5.95 -13.02 -22.64
N LEU A 63 5.95 -13.67 -21.47
CA LEU A 63 5.46 -13.06 -20.23
C LEU A 63 6.49 -12.07 -19.66
N GLY A 64 7.79 -12.31 -19.82
CA GLY A 64 8.87 -11.38 -19.46
C GLY A 64 8.87 -10.10 -20.30
N ASP A 65 8.61 -10.25 -21.60
CA ASP A 65 8.58 -9.14 -22.57
C ASP A 65 7.15 -8.56 -22.78
N GLY A 66 6.12 -9.27 -22.33
CA GLY A 66 4.73 -9.04 -22.74
C GLY A 66 3.68 -9.20 -21.64
N LEU A 67 4.04 -9.49 -20.38
CA LEU A 67 3.19 -8.99 -19.29
C LEU A 67 3.17 -7.48 -19.47
N PRO A 68 2.00 -6.85 -19.62
CA PRO A 68 1.96 -5.43 -19.68
C PRO A 68 2.65 -4.89 -18.42
N ARG A 69 3.80 -4.26 -18.61
CA ARG A 69 4.25 -3.17 -17.74
C ARG A 69 3.20 -2.03 -17.69
N ARG A 70 2.08 -2.19 -18.42
CA ARG A 70 0.82 -1.44 -18.29
C ARG A 70 -0.07 -1.89 -17.12
N ALA A 71 0.27 -2.97 -16.42
CA ALA A 71 -0.24 -3.29 -15.08
C ALA A 71 0.82 -3.01 -13.99
N ALA A 72 2.12 -3.05 -14.31
CA ALA A 72 3.16 -2.57 -13.38
C ALA A 72 3.05 -1.06 -13.14
N ALA A 73 2.65 -0.24 -14.12
CA ALA A 73 2.32 1.17 -13.88
C ALA A 73 0.99 1.37 -13.13
N ALA A 74 0.05 0.42 -13.17
CA ALA A 74 -1.23 0.54 -12.47
C ALA A 74 -1.16 0.01 -11.01
N TRP A 75 -0.32 -0.99 -10.75
CA TRP A 75 -0.07 -1.51 -9.40
C TRP A 75 1.07 -0.75 -8.68
N SER A 76 1.98 -0.10 -9.42
CA SER A 76 3.12 0.66 -8.85
C SER A 76 2.93 2.18 -8.75
N ALA A 77 1.81 2.77 -9.16
CA ALA A 77 1.73 4.24 -9.26
C ALA A 77 0.55 4.89 -8.52
N LEU A 78 0.05 4.29 -7.44
CA LEU A 78 -0.63 5.13 -6.46
C LEU A 78 0.46 5.90 -5.72
N PRO A 79 0.56 7.24 -5.85
CA PRO A 79 1.54 8.01 -5.12
C PRO A 79 1.38 7.71 -3.64
N TYR A 80 2.45 7.20 -3.05
CA TYR A 80 2.57 7.04 -1.61
C TYR A 80 3.44 8.16 -1.09
N GLU A 81 2.91 8.91 -0.14
CA GLU A 81 3.70 9.89 0.60
C GLU A 81 3.27 9.92 2.06
N GLU A 82 4.26 10.11 2.92
CA GLU A 82 4.05 10.34 4.33
C GLU A 82 4.62 11.69 4.69
N GLY A 83 4.05 12.31 5.71
CA GLY A 83 4.60 13.54 6.21
C GLY A 83 4.00 13.96 7.53
N THR A 84 4.48 15.10 8.00
CA THR A 84 3.92 15.81 9.13
C THR A 84 3.09 16.97 8.65
N TRP A 85 2.09 17.36 9.43
CA TRP A 85 1.36 18.60 9.25
C TRP A 85 1.23 19.32 10.59
N THR A 86 0.96 20.62 10.54
CA THR A 86 0.85 21.46 11.75
C THR A 86 -0.61 21.85 11.95
N PRO A 87 -1.34 21.18 12.87
CA PRO A 87 -2.73 21.52 13.15
C PRO A 87 -2.85 22.91 13.78
N SER A 88 -3.84 23.68 13.33
CA SER A 88 -4.12 25.02 13.84
C SER A 88 -5.59 25.14 14.27
N PRO A 89 -5.90 24.99 15.57
CA PRO A 89 -7.25 25.09 16.08
C PRO A 89 -7.72 26.55 16.01
N THR A 90 -8.92 26.77 15.50
CA THR A 90 -9.54 28.10 15.41
C THR A 90 -11.06 28.01 15.42
N PHE A 91 -11.70 29.17 15.33
CA PHE A 91 -13.12 29.30 15.03
C PHE A 91 -13.29 29.88 13.61
N THR A 92 -14.42 29.60 12.96
CA THR A 92 -14.72 30.17 11.62
C THR A 92 -14.67 31.69 11.61
N THR A 93 -15.01 32.34 12.73
CA THR A 93 -14.76 33.75 12.98
C THR A 93 -13.83 33.89 14.18
N ALA A 94 -12.55 34.10 13.91
CA ALA A 94 -11.51 34.04 14.94
C ALA A 94 -11.63 35.14 16.02
N GLY A 95 -12.10 36.34 15.67
CA GLY A 95 -12.19 37.46 16.62
C GLY A 95 -10.84 37.74 17.30
N ASP A 96 -10.84 37.73 18.63
CA ASP A 96 -9.68 37.89 19.52
C ASP A 96 -9.08 36.56 19.99
N LEU A 97 -9.34 35.46 19.29
CA LEU A 97 -8.80 34.15 19.66
C LEU A 97 -7.27 34.18 19.76
N ALA A 98 -6.76 33.79 20.92
CA ALA A 98 -5.35 33.48 21.13
C ALA A 98 -5.20 32.02 21.58
N ILE A 99 -4.22 31.33 21.03
CA ILE A 99 -3.88 29.95 21.42
C ILE A 99 -2.55 29.97 22.16
N THR A 100 -2.56 29.53 23.41
CA THR A 100 -1.35 29.31 24.22
C THR A 100 -1.10 27.82 24.42
N SER A 101 0.14 27.44 24.72
CA SER A 101 0.53 26.04 24.96
C SER A 101 0.11 25.07 23.84
N ASN A 102 0.27 25.48 22.58
CA ASN A 102 -0.06 24.65 21.42
C ASN A 102 1.02 23.59 21.19
N THR A 103 0.72 22.34 21.51
CA THR A 103 1.58 21.17 21.24
C THR A 103 1.00 20.26 20.17
N LEU A 104 0.00 20.73 19.41
CA LEU A 104 -0.61 19.94 18.37
C LEU A 104 0.39 19.57 17.28
N ALA A 105 0.50 18.27 17.04
CA ALA A 105 1.30 17.71 15.97
C ALA A 105 0.45 16.78 15.12
N GLY A 106 0.70 16.79 13.82
CA GLY A 106 -0.03 15.98 12.86
C GLY A 106 0.89 15.09 12.04
N LYS A 107 0.42 13.89 11.70
CA LYS A 107 1.03 12.99 10.72
C LYS A 107 0.00 12.61 9.67
N TYR A 108 0.46 12.29 8.46
CA TYR A 108 -0.41 11.78 7.42
C TYR A 108 0.26 10.71 6.56
N GLN A 109 -0.57 9.88 5.97
CA GLN A 109 -0.21 8.93 4.91
C GLN A 109 -1.20 9.14 3.76
N ARG A 110 -0.68 9.39 2.56
CA ARG A 110 -1.48 9.43 1.34
C ARG A 110 -1.19 8.21 0.50
N LEU A 111 -2.25 7.58 -0.01
CA LEU A 111 -2.18 6.54 -1.02
C LEU A 111 -3.15 6.89 -2.15
N GLY A 112 -2.62 7.36 -3.28
CA GLY A 112 -3.46 7.86 -4.37
C GLY A 112 -4.25 9.10 -3.95
N ASN A 113 -5.57 9.08 -4.13
CA ASN A 113 -6.43 10.21 -3.76
C ASN A 113 -6.94 10.14 -2.32
N ARG A 114 -6.48 9.17 -1.51
CA ARG A 114 -6.97 8.95 -0.16
C ARG A 114 -5.91 9.33 0.86
N VAL A 115 -6.28 10.15 1.83
CA VAL A 115 -5.40 10.64 2.88
C VAL A 115 -5.93 10.21 4.23
N LYS A 116 -5.09 9.56 5.04
CA LYS A 116 -5.32 9.36 6.46
C LYS A 116 -4.46 10.35 7.23
N ALA A 117 -5.09 11.25 7.98
CA ALA A 117 -4.40 12.22 8.82
C ALA A 117 -4.73 11.98 10.29
N THR A 118 -3.72 11.97 11.13
CA THR A 118 -3.84 11.88 12.59
C THR A 118 -3.31 13.15 13.21
N LEU A 119 -3.85 13.52 14.36
CA LEU A 119 -3.27 14.56 15.21
C LEU A 119 -3.40 14.18 16.68
N ASP A 120 -2.46 14.68 17.46
CA ASP A 120 -2.45 14.58 18.90
C ASP A 120 -1.81 15.83 19.53
N GLY A 121 -2.27 16.18 20.73
CA GLY A 121 -1.64 17.21 21.55
C GLY A 121 -2.64 18.04 22.33
N ASN A 122 -2.15 19.20 22.79
CA ASN A 122 -2.84 20.10 23.68
C ASN A 122 -2.86 21.52 23.11
N PHE A 123 -3.88 22.27 23.49
CA PHE A 123 -3.95 23.71 23.22
C PHE A 123 -4.81 24.40 24.28
N THR A 124 -4.47 25.64 24.61
CA THR A 124 -5.21 26.47 25.58
C THR A 124 -5.71 27.74 24.87
N PRO A 125 -6.94 27.71 24.34
CA PRO A 125 -7.57 28.84 23.68
C PRO A 125 -8.12 29.84 24.69
N THR A 126 -7.93 31.14 24.42
CA THR A 126 -8.59 32.25 25.11
C THR A 126 -9.27 33.15 24.08
N TRP A 127 -10.51 33.53 24.34
CA TRP A 127 -11.27 34.47 23.51
C TRP A 127 -12.37 35.14 24.34
N THR A 128 -12.89 36.25 23.81
CA THR A 128 -14.11 36.91 24.28
C THR A 128 -15.08 37.24 23.13
N THR A 129 -14.58 37.37 21.90
CA THR A 129 -15.33 37.80 20.71
C THR A 129 -15.35 36.77 19.57
N ALA A 130 -14.59 35.67 19.68
CA ALA A 130 -14.61 34.59 18.70
C ALA A 130 -16.02 33.98 18.55
N SER A 131 -16.37 33.54 17.34
CA SER A 131 -17.69 32.99 17.05
C SER A 131 -17.69 31.94 15.94
N GLY A 132 -18.80 31.21 15.83
CA GLY A 132 -19.02 30.19 14.81
C GLY A 132 -18.46 28.81 15.19
N SER A 133 -18.15 28.00 14.17
CA SER A 133 -17.79 26.60 14.35
C SER A 133 -16.34 26.44 14.78
N PHE A 134 -16.08 25.49 15.67
CA PHE A 134 -14.72 25.07 15.99
C PHE A 134 -14.16 24.22 14.86
N VAL A 135 -12.97 24.59 14.38
CA VAL A 135 -12.28 23.90 13.29
C VAL A 135 -10.81 23.71 13.62
N ILE A 136 -10.20 22.69 13.05
CA ILE A 136 -8.77 22.44 13.09
C ILE A 136 -8.26 22.56 11.66
N ASN A 137 -7.62 23.68 11.36
CA ASN A 137 -7.03 23.97 10.07
C ASN A 137 -5.70 23.23 9.89
N GLY A 138 -5.23 23.24 8.64
CA GLY A 138 -3.89 22.79 8.29
C GLY A 138 -3.85 21.35 7.78
N LEU A 139 -4.99 20.77 7.38
CA LEU A 139 -4.98 19.47 6.72
C LEU A 139 -3.95 19.46 5.58
N PRO A 140 -3.18 18.37 5.41
CA PRO A 140 -2.09 18.32 4.44
C PRO A 140 -2.50 18.62 3.00
N PHE A 141 -3.76 18.31 2.65
CA PHE A 141 -4.34 18.53 1.33
C PHE A 141 -5.77 19.06 1.45
N VAL A 142 -6.18 19.87 0.48
CA VAL A 142 -7.58 20.29 0.30
C VAL A 142 -8.41 19.07 -0.08
N THR A 143 -9.57 18.93 0.51
CA THR A 143 -10.48 17.81 0.24
C THR A 143 -11.22 18.00 -1.08
N GLY A 144 -11.55 16.88 -1.73
CA GLY A 144 -12.39 16.85 -2.91
C GLY A 144 -13.87 17.12 -2.59
N SER A 145 -14.74 16.80 -3.55
CA SER A 145 -16.19 17.10 -3.46
C SER A 145 -16.98 16.19 -2.52
N VAL A 146 -16.33 15.19 -1.89
CA VAL A 146 -16.96 14.21 -1.01
C VAL A 146 -16.57 14.47 0.44
N ILE A 147 -17.52 14.25 1.35
CA ILE A 147 -17.30 14.38 2.78
C ILE A 147 -16.31 13.29 3.24
N GLY A 148 -15.25 13.72 3.91
CA GLY A 148 -14.37 12.83 4.68
C GLY A 148 -14.83 12.70 6.13
N GLY A 149 -14.39 11.66 6.82
CA GLY A 149 -14.85 11.35 8.17
C GLY A 149 -13.76 10.68 8.99
N GLY A 150 -13.91 10.77 10.31
CA GLY A 150 -12.96 10.22 11.25
C GLY A 150 -13.54 9.95 12.62
N HIS A 151 -12.76 9.27 13.43
CA HIS A 151 -13.08 9.04 14.82
C HIS A 151 -12.15 9.87 15.71
N ILE A 152 -12.67 10.22 16.88
CA ILE A 152 -11.91 10.87 17.94
C ILE A 152 -11.54 9.78 18.92
N GLN A 153 -10.24 9.54 19.10
CA GLN A 153 -9.74 8.54 20.03
C GLN A 153 -9.83 9.05 21.46
N SER A 154 -9.50 10.33 21.67
CA SER A 154 -9.64 10.97 22.97
C SER A 154 -9.89 12.47 22.80
N ILE A 155 -10.80 12.98 23.60
CA ILE A 155 -11.00 14.42 23.72
C ILE A 155 -11.23 14.76 25.18
N ASN A 156 -10.26 15.48 25.76
CA ASN A 156 -10.44 16.14 27.04
C ASN A 156 -10.64 17.61 26.74
N ALA A 157 -11.83 17.93 26.23
CA ALA A 157 -12.27 19.31 26.20
C ALA A 157 -13.32 19.46 27.29
N ARG A 158 -13.21 20.52 28.10
CA ARG A 158 -14.26 20.89 29.07
C ARG A 158 -15.47 21.41 28.30
N PHE A 159 -16.21 20.47 27.71
CA PHE A 159 -17.36 20.75 26.89
C PHE A 159 -18.50 21.29 27.73
N VAL A 160 -19.10 22.38 27.28
CA VAL A 160 -20.30 22.97 27.88
C VAL A 160 -21.45 22.81 26.90
N GLY A 161 -22.63 22.40 27.39
CA GLY A 161 -23.84 22.30 26.56
C GLY A 161 -23.75 21.32 25.38
N TYR A 162 -22.83 20.34 25.43
CA TYR A 162 -22.60 19.37 24.37
C TYR A 162 -23.35 18.06 24.65
N THR A 163 -24.19 17.60 23.71
CA THR A 163 -24.97 16.36 23.82
C THR A 163 -24.66 15.41 22.67
N GLY A 164 -24.49 14.11 22.98
CA GLY A 164 -24.13 13.09 21.99
C GLY A 164 -22.63 12.79 21.91
N THR A 165 -22.26 11.93 20.96
CA THR A 165 -20.87 11.45 20.81
C THR A 165 -20.13 12.33 19.81
N PRO A 166 -18.95 12.88 20.15
CA PRO A 166 -18.19 13.70 19.22
C PRO A 166 -17.57 12.85 18.11
N VAL A 167 -17.63 13.37 16.89
CA VAL A 167 -17.05 12.78 15.67
C VAL A 167 -16.26 13.85 14.91
N ALA A 168 -15.22 13.43 14.22
CA ALA A 168 -14.45 14.30 13.35
C ALA A 168 -15.04 14.22 11.93
N ARG A 169 -15.32 15.37 11.33
CA ARG A 169 -15.78 15.46 9.94
C ARG A 169 -14.85 16.36 9.16
N VAL A 170 -14.60 15.98 7.92
CA VAL A 170 -13.86 16.80 6.97
C VAL A 170 -14.84 17.29 5.92
N SER A 171 -15.09 18.60 5.88
CA SER A 171 -15.97 19.20 4.88
C SER A 171 -15.36 19.09 3.48
N PRO A 172 -16.16 18.92 2.42
CA PRO A 172 -15.70 18.97 1.03
C PRO A 172 -15.06 20.32 0.70
N SER A 173 -14.11 20.34 -0.23
CA SER A 173 -13.45 21.56 -0.73
C SER A 173 -12.80 22.43 0.35
N ASN A 174 -12.32 21.83 1.44
CA ASN A 174 -11.74 22.52 2.57
C ASN A 174 -10.45 21.83 3.05
N SER A 175 -9.61 22.53 3.80
CA SER A 175 -8.38 22.00 4.42
C SER A 175 -8.46 22.02 5.95
N PHE A 176 -9.66 21.76 6.49
CA PHE A 176 -9.91 21.72 7.92
C PHE A 176 -10.80 20.56 8.35
N ILE A 177 -10.63 20.17 9.60
CA ILE A 177 -11.48 19.24 10.32
C ILE A 177 -12.47 20.07 11.15
N LEU A 178 -13.74 19.69 11.16
CA LEU A 178 -14.73 20.20 12.10
C LEU A 178 -15.15 19.08 13.04
N LEU A 179 -15.53 19.43 14.25
CA LEU A 179 -16.06 18.48 15.22
C LEU A 179 -17.59 18.56 15.23
N GLN A 180 -18.25 17.41 15.30
CA GLN A 180 -19.69 17.28 15.26
C GLN A 180 -20.19 16.31 16.33
N THR A 181 -21.44 16.46 16.73
CA THR A 181 -22.17 15.45 17.51
C THR A 181 -22.84 14.47 16.57
N ASN A 182 -22.80 13.19 16.95
CA ASN A 182 -23.80 12.22 16.53
C ASN A 182 -24.84 12.06 17.64
N ILE A 183 -26.12 12.21 17.31
CA ILE A 183 -27.25 12.17 18.23
C ILE A 183 -28.26 11.16 17.68
N ALA A 184 -28.68 10.20 18.51
CA ALA A 184 -29.69 9.23 18.11
C ALA A 184 -31.03 9.94 17.85
N GLY A 185 -31.61 9.74 16.66
CA GLY A 185 -32.92 10.30 16.30
C GLY A 185 -32.91 11.81 15.97
N ALA A 186 -31.74 12.43 15.77
CA ALA A 186 -31.63 13.83 15.37
C ALA A 186 -30.52 14.04 14.33
N SER A 187 -30.50 15.22 13.71
CA SER A 187 -29.42 15.63 12.81
C SER A 187 -28.12 15.86 13.57
N THR A 188 -26.98 15.66 12.90
CA THR A 188 -25.66 16.03 13.44
C THR A 188 -25.59 17.52 13.73
N ALA A 189 -25.07 17.92 14.89
CA ALA A 189 -24.82 19.31 15.22
C ALA A 189 -23.32 19.62 15.20
N THR A 190 -22.94 20.76 14.63
CA THR A 190 -21.53 21.18 14.59
C THR A 190 -21.13 21.82 15.92
N MET A 191 -19.95 21.47 16.42
CA MET A 191 -19.37 22.14 17.59
C MET A 191 -19.09 23.60 17.29
N THR A 192 -19.52 24.46 18.21
CA THR A 192 -19.33 25.91 18.14
C THR A 192 -18.52 26.43 19.31
N VAL A 193 -18.22 27.72 19.28
CA VAL A 193 -17.60 28.44 20.41
C VAL A 193 -18.32 28.20 21.74
N ALA A 194 -19.65 28.05 21.73
CA ALA A 194 -20.44 27.81 22.94
C ALA A 194 -20.16 26.45 23.59
N ASN A 195 -19.56 25.53 22.83
CA ASN A 195 -19.25 24.20 23.32
C ASN A 195 -17.87 24.11 23.97
N LEU A 196 -16.98 25.09 23.79
CA LEU A 196 -15.64 25.08 24.34
C LEU A 196 -15.50 26.10 25.47
N SER A 197 -14.69 25.76 26.47
CA SER A 197 -14.37 26.68 27.57
C SER A 197 -13.09 27.47 27.26
N SER A 198 -13.16 28.80 27.33
CA SER A 198 -12.02 29.72 27.19
C SER A 198 -11.12 29.66 28.44
N GLY A 199 -9.79 29.76 28.23
CA GLY A 199 -8.78 29.79 29.30
C GLY A 199 -8.41 28.45 29.92
N PHE A 200 -8.90 27.33 29.37
CA PHE A 200 -8.58 25.99 29.85
C PHE A 200 -7.84 25.17 28.79
N ALA A 201 -6.95 24.29 29.24
CA ALA A 201 -6.28 23.35 28.37
C ALA A 201 -7.29 22.32 27.83
N HIS A 202 -7.22 22.06 26.53
CA HIS A 202 -7.93 20.98 25.86
C HIS A 202 -6.92 19.99 25.28
N THR A 203 -7.19 18.70 25.44
CA THR A 203 -6.43 17.62 24.79
C THR A 203 -7.26 17.04 23.67
N ILE A 204 -6.65 16.80 22.51
CA ILE A 204 -7.33 16.15 21.41
C ILE A 204 -6.41 15.10 20.77
N ASN A 205 -6.99 13.93 20.48
CA ASN A 205 -6.38 12.87 19.70
C ASN A 205 -7.44 12.30 18.76
N LEU A 206 -7.20 12.41 17.45
CA LEU A 206 -8.14 11.95 16.44
C LEU A 206 -7.44 11.47 15.18
N ALA A 207 -8.20 10.73 14.37
CA ALA A 207 -7.80 10.29 13.05
C ALA A 207 -8.95 10.53 12.06
N VAL A 208 -8.64 11.11 10.90
CA VAL A 208 -9.59 11.32 9.80
C VAL A 208 -9.08 10.67 8.53
N GLU A 209 -10.03 10.21 7.71
CA GLU A 209 -9.79 9.72 6.36
C GLU A 209 -10.63 10.54 5.38
N TYR A 210 -10.01 10.99 4.30
CA TYR A 210 -10.66 11.83 3.30
C TYR A 210 -10.06 11.64 1.91
N TRP A 211 -10.76 12.18 0.91
CA TRP A 211 -10.33 12.16 -0.49
C TRP A 211 -9.95 13.57 -0.95
N ILE A 212 -8.96 13.65 -1.83
CA ILE A 212 -8.52 14.87 -2.53
C ILE A 212 -9.10 14.93 -3.95
#